data_AF-A0A1H9T254-F1
#
_entry.id   AF-A0A1H9T254-F1
#
_cell.length_a   1.000
_cell.length_b   1.000
_cell.length_c   1.000
_cell.angle_alpha   90.00
_cell.angle_beta   90.00
_cell.angle_gamma   90.00
#
_symmetry.space_group_name_H-M   'P 1'
#
loop_
_entity.id
_entity.type
_entity.pdbx_description
1 polymer ?
#
loop_
_entity_poly.entity_id
_entity_poly.type
_entity_poly.pdbx_seq_one_letter_code
_entity_poly.pdbx_strand_id
1 'polypeptide(L)'
;MAQPDDGFRVTIWSCLIPPVPLFLLSIATEGADRGITAIADADITTWLALGYVVVFATILALGVWSMLLGRYPAHKVVPFALLIPVVGIPTGWLVEGDVVTLPMLAGALVLLAGLYFVTIRARVDRDTVASKGMSVVLRRSSTPRAVDHRAGTT
;
A
#
# COMPACT_ATOMS: atom_id res chain seq x y z
N MET A 1 -2.49 26.76 -17.40
CA MET A 1 -3.43 27.06 -16.30
C MET A 1 -4.46 25.95 -16.31
N ALA A 2 -4.32 24.97 -15.41
CA ALA A 2 -5.26 23.84 -15.32
C ALA A 2 -6.61 24.34 -14.78
N GLN A 3 -7.70 23.94 -15.41
CA GLN A 3 -9.06 24.32 -15.06
C GLN A 3 -9.42 23.86 -13.63
N PRO A 4 -10.06 24.69 -12.78
CA PRO A 4 -10.37 24.35 -11.38
C PRO A 4 -11.51 23.31 -11.19
N ASP A 5 -12.11 22.82 -12.26
CA ASP A 5 -13.34 22.02 -12.27
C ASP A 5 -13.10 20.50 -12.32
N ASP A 6 -11.88 20.03 -12.64
CA ASP A 6 -11.55 18.61 -12.69
C ASP A 6 -11.26 17.98 -11.31
N GLY A 7 -10.66 18.74 -10.39
CA GLY A 7 -10.21 18.21 -9.09
C GLY A 7 -11.37 17.71 -8.22
N PHE A 8 -12.41 18.53 -8.07
CA PHE A 8 -13.61 18.18 -7.30
C PHE A 8 -14.38 17.02 -7.96
N ARG A 9 -14.44 16.99 -9.30
CA ARG A 9 -15.12 15.94 -10.05
C ARG A 9 -14.45 14.59 -9.85
N VAL A 10 -13.12 14.53 -9.88
CA VAL A 10 -12.35 13.30 -9.60
C VAL A 10 -12.56 12.85 -8.17
N THR A 11 -12.54 13.76 -7.18
CA THR A 11 -12.80 13.40 -5.78
C THR A 11 -14.21 12.82 -5.59
N ILE A 12 -15.25 13.46 -6.14
CA ILE A 12 -16.62 12.92 -6.07
C ILE A 12 -16.67 11.54 -6.72
N TRP A 13 -16.12 11.40 -7.93
CA TRP A 13 -16.14 10.12 -8.64
C TRP A 13 -15.41 9.03 -7.86
N SER A 14 -14.24 9.31 -7.28
CA SER A 14 -13.49 8.37 -6.45
C SER A 14 -14.19 8.02 -5.14
N CYS A 15 -14.99 8.92 -4.57
CA CYS A 15 -15.81 8.62 -3.40
C CYS A 15 -17.07 7.83 -3.75
N LEU A 16 -17.59 7.93 -4.98
CA LEU A 16 -18.81 7.24 -5.41
C LEU A 16 -18.54 5.85 -5.99
N ILE A 17 -17.41 5.64 -6.67
CA ILE A 17 -17.05 4.35 -7.27
C ILE A 17 -17.08 3.21 -6.25
N PRO A 18 -16.51 3.32 -5.03
CA PRO A 18 -16.49 2.19 -4.09
C PRO A 18 -17.84 1.88 -3.43
N PRO A 19 -18.59 2.85 -2.87
CA PRO A 19 -19.82 2.55 -2.13
C PRO A 19 -20.99 2.14 -3.03
N VAL A 20 -21.10 2.65 -4.26
CA VAL A 20 -22.21 2.29 -5.16
C VAL A 20 -22.28 0.80 -5.49
N PRO A 21 -21.22 0.13 -5.99
CA PRO A 21 -21.25 -1.30 -6.27
C PRO A 21 -21.37 -2.12 -4.98
N LEU A 22 -20.78 -1.68 -3.87
CA LEU A 22 -20.97 -2.35 -2.57
C LEU A 22 -22.43 -2.27 -2.11
N PHE A 23 -23.09 -1.13 -2.28
CA PHE A 23 -24.49 -0.94 -1.95
C PHE A 23 -25.41 -1.80 -2.83
N LEU A 24 -25.15 -1.83 -4.14
CA LEU A 24 -25.86 -2.71 -5.07
C LEU A 24 -25.67 -4.19 -4.71
N LEU A 25 -24.45 -4.57 -4.33
CA LEU A 25 -24.14 -5.93 -3.92
C LEU A 25 -24.86 -6.29 -2.61
N SER A 26 -24.88 -5.40 -1.62
CA SER A 26 -25.63 -5.61 -0.36
C SER A 26 -27.13 -5.76 -0.61
N ILE A 27 -27.74 -4.93 -1.49
CA ILE A 27 -29.14 -5.12 -1.88
C ILE A 27 -29.34 -6.49 -2.54
N ALA A 28 -28.42 -6.93 -3.40
CA ALA A 28 -28.51 -8.20 -4.10
C ALA A 28 -28.30 -9.42 -3.18
N THR A 29 -27.44 -9.32 -2.15
CA THR A 29 -27.09 -10.46 -1.27
C THR A 29 -27.89 -10.50 0.02
N GLU A 30 -28.15 -9.35 0.63
CA GLU A 30 -28.78 -9.22 1.96
C GLU A 30 -30.25 -8.78 1.87
N GLY A 31 -30.67 -8.19 0.74
CA GLY A 31 -32.00 -7.64 0.54
C GLY A 31 -32.14 -6.20 1.05
N ALA A 32 -32.92 -5.38 0.34
CA ALA A 32 -33.07 -3.95 0.64
C ALA A 32 -33.63 -3.67 2.04
N ASP A 33 -34.51 -4.54 2.54
CA ASP A 33 -35.16 -4.36 3.84
C ASP A 33 -34.18 -4.46 5.01
N ARG A 34 -33.16 -5.33 4.91
CA ARG A 34 -32.19 -5.54 6.00
C ARG A 34 -31.34 -4.31 6.30
N GLY A 35 -30.98 -3.55 5.26
CA GLY A 35 -30.21 -2.30 5.44
C GLY A 35 -31.02 -1.24 6.19
N ILE A 36 -32.31 -1.12 5.88
CA ILE A 36 -33.20 -0.15 6.53
C ILE A 36 -33.47 -0.54 7.98
N THR A 37 -33.76 -1.81 8.24
CA THR A 37 -33.96 -2.30 9.61
C THR A 37 -32.70 -2.18 10.45
N ALA A 38 -31.51 -2.44 9.89
CA ALA A 38 -30.25 -2.30 10.60
C ALA A 38 -29.98 -0.85 11.05
N ILE A 39 -30.37 0.15 10.26
CA ILE A 39 -30.27 1.56 10.64
C ILE A 39 -31.31 1.92 11.70
N ALA A 40 -32.53 1.40 11.57
CA ALA A 40 -33.62 1.66 12.51
C ALA A 40 -33.36 1.05 13.90
N ASP A 41 -32.74 -0.13 13.95
CA ASP A 41 -32.42 -0.85 15.19
C ASP A 41 -31.03 -0.51 15.75
N ALA A 42 -30.27 0.38 15.10
CA ALA A 42 -28.91 0.75 15.52
C ALA A 42 -28.93 1.55 16.84
N ASP A 43 -28.44 0.92 17.91
CA ASP A 43 -28.28 1.55 19.22
C ASP A 43 -27.08 2.52 19.27
N ILE A 44 -27.02 3.37 20.30
CA ILE A 44 -25.96 4.37 20.50
C ILE A 44 -24.56 3.75 20.49
N THR A 45 -24.42 2.53 21.00
CA THR A 45 -23.15 1.79 21.01
C THR A 45 -22.66 1.52 19.58
N THR A 46 -23.56 1.15 18.67
CA THR A 46 -23.25 0.91 17.25
C THR A 46 -22.77 2.19 16.58
N TRP A 47 -23.44 3.32 16.86
CA TRP A 47 -23.03 4.62 16.33
C TRP A 47 -21.68 5.09 16.88
N LEU A 48 -21.42 4.87 18.17
CA LEU A 48 -20.12 5.19 18.79
C LEU A 48 -19.00 4.31 18.23
N ALA A 49 -19.26 3.02 18.04
CA ALA A 49 -18.30 2.09 17.42
C ALA A 49 -17.98 2.51 15.97
N LEU A 50 -19.00 2.84 15.19
CA LEU A 50 -18.83 3.35 13.83
C LEU A 50 -18.02 4.65 13.82
N GLY A 51 -18.35 5.60 14.69
CA GLY A 51 -17.62 6.86 14.84
C GLY A 51 -16.15 6.64 15.22
N TYR A 52 -15.89 5.70 16.14
CA TYR A 52 -14.53 5.33 16.52
C TYR A 52 -13.74 4.80 15.32
N VAL A 53 -14.30 3.87 14.53
CA VAL A 53 -13.60 3.35 13.34
C VAL A 53 -13.41 4.44 12.30
N VAL A 54 -14.43 5.22 11.98
CA VAL A 54 -14.36 6.27 10.95
C VAL A 54 -13.37 7.36 11.31
N VAL A 55 -13.30 7.78 12.57
CA VAL A 55 -12.42 8.88 13.00
C VAL A 55 -11.05 8.33 13.39
N PHE A 56 -11.00 7.44 14.38
CA PHE A 56 -9.74 6.98 14.97
C PHE A 56 -8.96 6.11 13.99
N ALA A 57 -9.61 5.15 13.32
CA ALA A 57 -8.90 4.30 12.36
C ALA A 57 -8.41 5.12 11.15
N THR A 58 -9.18 6.11 10.68
CA THR A 58 -8.74 6.99 9.59
C THR A 58 -7.56 7.87 9.99
N ILE A 59 -7.62 8.49 11.17
CA ILE A 59 -6.51 9.31 11.69
C ILE A 59 -5.26 8.47 11.87
N LEU A 60 -5.39 7.27 12.45
CA LEU A 60 -4.25 6.36 12.60
C LEU A 60 -3.72 5.89 11.24
N ALA A 61 -4.58 5.48 10.32
CA ALA A 61 -4.18 5.02 8.99
C ALA A 61 -3.42 6.12 8.24
N LEU A 62 -3.99 7.32 8.17
CA LEU A 62 -3.37 8.47 7.52
C LEU A 62 -2.12 8.94 8.27
N GLY A 63 -2.16 8.99 9.59
CA GLY A 63 -1.03 9.42 10.42
C GLY A 63 0.18 8.50 10.28
N VAL A 64 -0.02 7.19 10.38
CA VAL A 64 1.03 6.18 10.15
C VAL A 64 1.54 6.28 8.73
N TRP A 65 0.66 6.35 7.73
CA TRP A 65 1.03 6.47 6.33
C TRP A 65 1.88 7.72 6.06
N SER A 66 1.44 8.89 6.55
CA SER A 66 2.14 10.16 6.40
C SER A 66 3.48 10.16 7.12
N MET A 67 3.57 9.58 8.33
CA MET A 67 4.83 9.41 9.05
C MET A 67 5.82 8.56 8.25
N LEU A 68 5.32 7.50 7.61
CA LEU A 68 6.12 6.60 6.78
C LEU A 68 6.64 7.27 5.50
N LEU A 69 5.77 7.99 4.79
CA LEU A 69 6.15 8.73 3.58
C LEU A 69 7.14 9.87 3.87
N GLY A 70 7.05 10.48 5.05
CA GLY A 70 7.99 11.51 5.48
C GLY A 70 9.40 10.98 5.79
N ARG A 71 9.55 9.67 6.05
CA ARG A 71 10.81 9.08 6.54
C ARG A 71 11.42 8.05 5.59
N TYR A 72 10.65 7.50 4.65
CA TYR A 72 11.14 6.53 3.66
C TYR A 72 10.57 6.78 2.25
N PRO A 73 11.38 6.62 1.18
CA PRO A 73 10.90 6.72 -0.20
C PRO A 73 9.80 5.68 -0.47
N ALA A 74 8.76 6.05 -1.25
CA ALA A 74 7.50 5.33 -1.42
C ALA A 74 7.59 3.82 -1.78
N HIS A 75 8.73 3.36 -2.30
CA HIS A 75 8.97 1.94 -2.57
C HIS A 75 9.26 1.09 -1.30
N LYS A 76 9.51 1.72 -0.15
CA LYS A 76 9.77 1.05 1.15
C LYS A 76 8.55 0.95 2.06
N VAL A 77 7.41 1.54 1.71
CA VAL A 77 6.19 1.48 2.54
C VAL A 77 5.27 0.32 2.15
N VAL A 78 5.47 -0.28 0.98
CA VAL A 78 4.77 -1.50 0.53
C VAL A 78 4.81 -2.67 1.54
N PRO A 79 5.93 -2.95 2.23
CA PRO A 79 5.99 -4.02 3.23
C PRO A 79 5.16 -3.77 4.50
N PHE A 80 4.77 -2.52 4.80
CA PHE A 80 3.92 -2.25 5.97
C PHE A 80 2.50 -2.77 5.79
N ALA A 81 1.97 -2.78 4.56
CA ALA A 81 0.68 -3.41 4.27
C ALA A 81 0.71 -4.92 4.53
N LEU A 82 1.88 -5.55 4.47
CA LEU A 82 2.07 -6.95 4.82
C LEU A 82 2.19 -7.22 6.32
N LEU A 83 2.38 -6.18 7.12
CA LEU A 83 2.29 -6.30 8.56
C LEU A 83 0.82 -6.40 9.02
N ILE A 84 -0.14 -6.00 8.17
CA ILE A 84 -1.57 -6.08 8.45
C ILE A 84 -2.01 -7.50 8.84
N PRO A 85 -1.74 -8.58 8.07
CA PRO A 85 -2.11 -9.93 8.49
C PRO A 85 -1.33 -10.39 9.74
N VAL A 86 -0.07 -9.96 9.90
CA VAL A 86 0.79 -10.35 11.04
C VAL A 86 0.27 -9.78 12.36
N VAL A 87 -0.26 -8.56 12.36
CA VAL A 87 -0.82 -7.92 13.55
C VAL A 87 -2.33 -8.21 13.66
N GLY A 88 -3.04 -8.23 12.53
CA GLY A 88 -4.48 -8.39 12.46
C GLY A 88 -4.98 -9.74 12.96
N ILE A 89 -4.31 -10.86 12.61
CA ILE A 89 -4.73 -12.19 13.07
C ILE A 89 -4.57 -12.34 14.59
N PRO A 90 -3.41 -12.00 15.20
CA PRO A 90 -3.26 -12.01 16.65
C PRO A 90 -4.20 -11.04 17.36
N THR A 91 -4.41 -9.83 16.82
CA THR A 91 -5.33 -8.86 17.43
C THR A 91 -6.78 -9.34 17.40
N GLY A 92 -7.24 -9.93 16.29
CA GLY A 92 -8.58 -10.53 16.21
C GLY A 92 -8.75 -11.71 17.18
N TRP A 93 -7.74 -12.58 17.29
CA TRP A 93 -7.76 -13.67 18.26
C TRP A 93 -7.78 -13.15 19.71
N LEU A 94 -7.02 -12.10 20.02
CA LEU A 94 -6.87 -11.59 21.38
C LEU A 94 -8.03 -10.70 21.84
N VAL A 95 -8.60 -9.90 20.93
CA VAL A 95 -9.65 -8.92 21.25
C VAL A 95 -11.05 -9.51 21.05
N GLU A 96 -11.27 -10.27 19.98
CA GLU A 96 -12.57 -10.88 19.66
C GLU A 96 -12.72 -12.28 20.27
N GLY A 97 -11.61 -12.98 20.53
CA GLY A 97 -11.62 -14.37 21.00
C GLY A 97 -11.87 -15.40 19.91
N ASP A 98 -11.84 -14.99 18.64
CA ASP A 98 -12.23 -15.81 17.49
C ASP A 98 -11.30 -17.00 17.26
N VAL A 99 -11.84 -18.17 16.88
CA VAL A 99 -11.03 -19.39 16.69
C VAL A 99 -10.20 -19.25 15.41
N VAL A 100 -8.86 -19.31 15.52
CA VAL A 100 -7.98 -19.25 14.34
C VAL A 100 -8.24 -20.47 13.45
N THR A 101 -8.86 -20.23 12.30
CA THR A 101 -9.23 -21.29 11.36
C THR A 101 -8.11 -21.57 10.35
N LEU A 102 -8.02 -22.83 9.89
CA LEU A 102 -7.08 -23.27 8.85
C LEU A 102 -7.05 -22.38 7.58
N PRO A 103 -8.20 -21.97 7.00
CA PRO A 103 -8.21 -21.10 5.83
C PRO A 103 -7.61 -19.71 6.09
N MET A 104 -7.74 -19.16 7.31
CA MET A 104 -7.13 -17.89 7.68
C MET A 104 -5.60 -17.99 7.70
N LEU A 105 -5.08 -19.08 8.26
CA LEU A 105 -3.65 -19.40 8.22
C LEU A 105 -3.15 -19.62 6.79
N ALA A 106 -3.90 -20.36 5.96
CA ALA A 106 -3.55 -20.56 4.56
C ALA A 106 -3.50 -19.23 3.78
N GLY A 107 -4.50 -18.35 3.99
CA GLY A 107 -4.51 -17.01 3.40
C GLY A 107 -3.32 -16.15 3.84
N ALA A 108 -2.98 -16.19 5.14
CA ALA A 108 -1.79 -15.51 5.67
C ALA A 108 -0.50 -16.03 5.01
N LEU A 109 -0.40 -17.35 4.83
CA LEU A 109 0.77 -17.99 4.21
C LEU A 109 0.89 -17.62 2.72
N VAL A 110 -0.23 -17.55 2.01
CA VAL A 110 -0.27 -17.07 0.61
C VAL A 110 0.16 -15.61 0.51
N LEU A 111 -0.29 -14.73 1.42
CA LEU A 111 0.17 -13.33 1.47
C LEU A 111 1.67 -13.21 1.74
N LEU A 112 2.19 -13.98 2.69
CA LEU A 112 3.62 -14.02 3.00
C LEU A 112 4.43 -14.55 1.81
N ALA A 113 3.94 -15.58 1.11
CA ALA A 113 4.57 -16.12 -0.09
C ALA A 113 4.59 -15.07 -1.22
N GLY A 114 3.45 -14.43 -1.49
CA GLY A 114 3.36 -13.34 -2.48
C GLY A 114 4.36 -12.20 -2.18
N LEU A 115 4.50 -11.80 -0.93
CA LEU A 115 5.52 -10.83 -0.51
C LEU A 115 6.93 -11.32 -0.77
N TYR A 116 7.24 -12.55 -0.38
CA TYR A 116 8.57 -13.11 -0.55
C TYR A 116 9.01 -13.04 -2.03
N PHE A 117 8.11 -13.38 -2.96
CA PHE A 117 8.36 -13.24 -4.39
C PHE A 117 8.56 -11.78 -4.82
N VAL A 118 7.74 -10.85 -4.34
CA VAL A 118 7.85 -9.42 -4.67
C VAL A 118 9.15 -8.81 -4.13
N THR A 119 9.55 -9.14 -2.90
CA THR A 119 10.78 -8.60 -2.30
C THR A 119 12.05 -9.16 -2.95
N ILE A 120 12.06 -10.42 -3.37
CA ILE A 120 13.19 -10.97 -4.13
C ILE A 120 13.33 -10.29 -5.49
N ARG A 121 12.22 -10.14 -6.23
CA ARG A 121 12.23 -9.45 -7.54
C ARG A 121 12.80 -8.03 -7.42
N ALA A 122 12.37 -7.29 -6.39
CA ALA A 122 12.83 -5.94 -6.13
C ALA A 122 14.33 -5.85 -5.74
N ARG A 123 14.91 -6.90 -5.16
CA ARG A 123 16.37 -6.98 -4.87
C ARG A 123 17.16 -7.29 -6.14
N VAL A 124 16.71 -8.26 -6.93
CA VAL A 124 17.37 -8.68 -8.18
C VAL A 124 17.46 -7.54 -9.20
N ASP A 125 16.40 -6.74 -9.36
CA ASP A 125 16.42 -5.59 -10.27
C ASP A 125 17.43 -4.51 -9.83
N ARG A 126 17.60 -4.31 -8.51
CA ARG A 126 18.56 -3.33 -7.98
C ARG A 126 20.01 -3.75 -8.23
N ASP A 127 20.32 -5.02 -8.00
CA ASP A 127 21.68 -5.55 -8.17
C ASP A 127 22.11 -5.56 -9.64
N THR A 128 21.17 -5.85 -10.54
CA THR A 128 21.38 -5.80 -11.99
C THR A 128 21.68 -4.38 -12.48
N VAL A 129 20.94 -3.38 -12.00
CA VAL A 129 21.15 -1.96 -12.35
C VAL A 129 22.47 -1.44 -11.76
N ALA A 130 22.80 -1.80 -10.52
CA ALA A 130 24.06 -1.42 -9.88
C ALA A 130 25.28 -1.99 -10.62
N SER A 131 25.24 -3.27 -11.01
CA SER A 131 26.29 -3.92 -11.81
C SER A 131 26.47 -3.27 -13.19
N LYS A 132 25.37 -2.93 -13.86
CA LYS A 132 25.40 -2.25 -15.16
C LYS A 132 25.94 -0.82 -15.06
N GLY A 133 25.62 -0.10 -13.97
CA GLY A 133 26.18 1.22 -13.70
C GLY A 133 27.69 1.18 -13.45
N MET A 134 28.16 0.20 -12.66
CA MET A 134 29.58 0.01 -12.35
C MET A 134 30.43 -0.31 -13.59
N SER A 135 29.92 -1.18 -14.47
CA SER A 135 30.60 -1.54 -15.73
C SER A 135 30.70 -0.36 -16.70
N VAL A 136 29.71 0.54 -16.73
CA VAL A 136 29.79 1.79 -17.51
C VAL A 136 30.84 2.75 -16.95
N VAL A 137 30.94 2.86 -15.62
CA VAL A 137 31.95 3.73 -14.97
C VAL A 137 33.37 3.21 -15.20
N LEU A 138 33.59 1.90 -15.00
CA LEU A 138 34.90 1.26 -15.21
C LEU A 138 35.35 1.29 -16.68
N ARG A 139 34.40 1.25 -17.62
CA ARG A 139 34.68 1.42 -19.06
C ARG A 139 35.04 2.85 -19.43
N ARG A 140 34.61 3.84 -18.64
CA ARG A 140 34.92 5.26 -18.86
C ARG A 140 36.30 5.66 -18.33
N SER A 141 36.80 4.97 -17.32
CA SER A 141 38.15 5.22 -16.74
C SER A 141 39.28 4.51 -17.48
N SER A 142 38.97 3.59 -18.40
CA SER A 142 39.95 2.78 -19.14
C SER A 142 40.30 3.34 -20.52
N THR A 143 39.87 4.55 -20.87
CA THR A 143 40.39 5.24 -22.05
C THR A 143 41.78 5.80 -21.67
N PRO A 144 42.89 5.22 -22.16
CA PRO A 144 44.19 5.79 -21.90
C PRO A 144 44.19 7.15 -22.58
N ARG A 145 44.31 8.21 -21.79
CA ARG A 145 44.55 9.55 -22.33
C ARG A 145 45.99 9.52 -22.85
N ALA A 146 46.16 9.00 -24.07
CA ALA A 146 47.38 9.15 -24.85
C ALA A 146 47.48 10.64 -25.18
N VAL A 147 48.01 11.41 -24.23
CA VAL A 147 48.48 12.76 -24.49
C VAL A 147 49.89 12.60 -25.01
N ASP A 148 49.95 12.79 -26.33
CA ASP A 148 51.11 12.85 -27.19
C ASP A 148 52.20 13.76 -26.61
N HIS A 149 53.39 13.19 -26.42
CA HIS A 149 54.61 13.91 -26.09
C HIS A 149 55.37 14.22 -27.38
N ARG A 150 54.83 15.05 -28.28
CA ARG A 150 55.60 15.61 -29.41
C ARG A 150 55.17 17.01 -29.83
N ALA A 151 56.20 17.79 -30.19
CA ALA A 151 56.25 19.14 -30.78
C ALA A 151 56.16 20.31 -29.76
N GLY A 152 57.14 21.20 -29.59
CA GLY A 152 58.48 21.49 -30.14
C GLY A 152 58.99 22.71 -29.34
N THR A 153 60.25 22.84 -28.88
CA THR A 153 61.42 23.29 -29.67
C THR A 153 60.95 24.10 -30.90
N THR A 154 61.01 25.43 -30.91
CA THR A 154 62.17 26.32 -30.80
C THR A 154 61.66 27.76 -30.79
#